data_AF-A0A926U3U7-F1
#
_entry.id   AF-A0A926U3U7-F1
#
_cell.length_a   1.000
_cell.length_b   1.000
_cell.length_c   1.000
_cell.angle_alpha   90.00
_cell.angle_beta   90.00
_cell.angle_gamma   90.00
#
_symmetry.space_group_name_H-M   'P 1'
#
loop_
_entity.id
_entity.type
_entity.pdbx_description
1 polymer ?
#
loop_
_entity_poly.entity_id
_entity_poly.type
_entity_poly.pdbx_seq_one_letter_code
_entity_poly.pdbx_strand_id
1 'polypeptide(L)'
;MGFRLEQQQVTSAIASACLTVDRAQLPLDPASVQQLSPAALAYLGDAVFELYIRAAYLLPPQRLQRYHDRVVAQVRAETQSAHLKLLEPHLTSTELDIVRRGRNAASSRSNRRDAETYQRASSLETLVGYLYLCDPQRLAQLLAHLPFDSSVEP
;
A
#
# COMPACT_ATOMS: atom_id res chain seq x y z
N MET A 1 -9.04 23.12 16.33
CA MET A 1 -9.30 21.67 16.15
C MET A 1 -9.88 21.37 14.76
N GLY A 2 -10.83 22.17 14.22
CA GLY A 2 -11.42 21.97 12.88
C GLY A 2 -10.45 21.97 11.70
N PHE A 3 -9.53 22.95 11.61
CA PHE A 3 -8.60 23.07 10.46
C PHE A 3 -7.70 21.84 10.24
N ARG A 4 -7.29 21.16 11.31
CA ARG A 4 -6.44 19.95 11.21
C ARG A 4 -7.24 18.76 10.66
N LEU A 5 -8.50 18.61 11.09
CA LEU A 5 -9.40 17.57 10.61
C LEU A 5 -9.75 17.77 9.13
N GLU A 6 -9.99 19.02 8.71
CA GLU A 6 -10.24 19.35 7.30
C GLU A 6 -9.03 19.00 6.41
N GLN A 7 -7.81 19.34 6.83
CA GLN A 7 -6.60 18.99 6.07
C GLN A 7 -6.39 17.48 5.95
N GLN A 8 -6.69 16.72 7.01
CA GLN A 8 -6.60 15.26 6.99
C GLN A 8 -7.64 14.63 6.04
N GLN A 9 -8.85 15.17 6.01
CA GLN A 9 -9.87 14.74 5.05
C GLN A 9 -9.45 15.02 3.60
N VAL A 10 -8.84 16.18 3.34
CA VAL A 10 -8.34 16.54 2.01
C VAL A 10 -7.22 15.62 1.56
N THR A 11 -6.20 15.36 2.40
CA THR A 11 -5.10 14.47 2.00
C THR A 11 -5.55 13.02 1.82
N SER A 12 -6.48 12.55 2.67
CA SER A 12 -7.11 11.23 2.50
C SER A 12 -7.87 11.11 1.17
N ALA A 13 -8.60 12.17 0.77
CA ALA A 13 -9.29 12.22 -0.51
C ALA A 13 -8.32 12.24 -1.69
N ILE A 14 -7.24 13.02 -1.63
CA ILE A 14 -6.19 13.05 -2.66
C ILE A 14 -5.52 11.68 -2.79
N ALA A 15 -5.13 11.07 -1.67
CA ALA A 15 -4.50 9.76 -1.66
C ALA A 15 -5.40 8.68 -2.27
N SER A 16 -6.69 8.70 -1.93
CA SER A 16 -7.68 7.79 -2.53
C SER A 16 -7.87 8.03 -4.03
N ALA A 17 -7.88 9.30 -4.47
CA ALA A 17 -8.00 9.65 -5.88
C ALA A 17 -6.78 9.18 -6.70
N CYS A 18 -5.57 9.19 -6.13
CA CYS A 18 -4.38 8.68 -6.82
C CYS A 18 -4.44 7.17 -7.15
N LEU A 19 -5.34 6.42 -6.50
CA LEU A 19 -5.52 4.99 -6.74
C LEU A 19 -6.50 4.72 -7.87
N THR A 20 -7.23 5.71 -8.39
CA THR A 20 -8.26 5.45 -9.40
C THR A 20 -7.62 5.13 -10.74
N VAL A 21 -7.84 3.89 -11.20
CA VAL A 21 -7.63 3.50 -12.59
C VAL A 21 -8.98 3.28 -13.23
N ASP A 22 -9.20 3.85 -14.41
CA ASP A 22 -10.39 3.51 -15.18
C ASP A 22 -10.23 2.08 -15.73
N ARG A 23 -10.75 1.12 -14.95
CA ARG A 23 -10.71 -0.29 -15.30
C ARG A 23 -11.45 -0.59 -16.60
N ALA A 24 -12.44 0.21 -16.98
CA ALA A 24 -13.16 0.01 -18.24
C ALA A 24 -12.24 0.22 -19.47
N GLN A 25 -11.12 0.92 -19.28
CA GLN A 25 -10.12 1.17 -20.33
C GLN A 25 -8.92 0.21 -20.26
N LEU A 26 -8.81 -0.62 -19.21
CA LEU A 26 -7.74 -1.61 -19.10
C LEU A 26 -8.09 -2.85 -19.95
N PRO A 27 -7.27 -3.23 -20.95
CA PRO A 27 -7.46 -4.47 -21.72
C PRO A 27 -6.98 -5.69 -20.91
N LEU A 28 -7.34 -5.78 -19.63
CA LEU A 28 -6.92 -6.81 -18.69
C LEU A 28 -8.11 -7.25 -17.83
N ASP A 29 -8.57 -8.47 -18.04
CA ASP A 29 -9.62 -9.07 -17.22
C ASP A 29 -9.06 -9.52 -15.84
N PRO A 30 -9.92 -9.67 -14.80
CA PRO A 30 -9.44 -9.99 -13.47
C PRO A 30 -8.77 -11.38 -13.37
N ALA A 31 -9.14 -12.33 -14.22
CA ALA A 31 -8.51 -13.66 -14.21
C ALA A 31 -7.08 -13.58 -14.77
N SER A 32 -6.85 -12.77 -15.80
CA SER A 32 -5.51 -12.49 -16.33
C SER A 32 -4.61 -11.81 -15.28
N VAL A 33 -5.15 -10.89 -14.47
CA VAL A 33 -4.37 -10.25 -13.39
C VAL A 33 -3.92 -11.29 -12.35
N GLN A 34 -4.76 -12.27 -12.02
CA GLN A 34 -4.37 -13.34 -11.08
C GLN A 34 -3.24 -14.24 -11.62
N GLN A 35 -3.02 -14.28 -12.94
CA GLN A 35 -1.93 -15.05 -13.56
C GLN A 35 -0.59 -14.30 -13.54
N LEU A 36 -0.59 -12.99 -13.26
CA LEU A 36 0.65 -12.23 -13.12
C LEU A 36 1.49 -12.77 -11.96
N SER A 37 2.81 -12.73 -12.15
CA SER A 37 3.73 -13.20 -11.12
C SER A 37 3.61 -12.33 -9.86
N PRO A 38 3.69 -12.91 -8.65
CA PRO A 38 3.64 -12.12 -7.42
C PRO A 38 4.73 -11.05 -7.36
N ALA A 39 5.91 -11.32 -7.94
CA ALA A 39 6.99 -10.34 -8.01
C ALA A 39 6.65 -9.14 -8.90
N ALA A 40 5.95 -9.34 -10.03
CA ALA A 40 5.51 -8.23 -10.89
C ALA A 40 4.41 -7.40 -10.21
N LEU A 41 3.47 -8.06 -9.52
CA LEU A 41 2.45 -7.38 -8.72
C LEU A 41 3.07 -6.57 -7.58
N ALA A 42 4.05 -7.13 -6.86
CA ALA A 42 4.79 -6.42 -5.83
C ALA A 42 5.54 -5.21 -6.38
N TYR A 43 6.22 -5.36 -7.52
CA TYR A 43 6.91 -4.24 -8.18
C TYR A 43 5.98 -3.07 -8.50
N LEU A 44 4.79 -3.35 -9.04
CA LEU A 44 3.78 -2.31 -9.30
C LEU A 44 3.22 -1.75 -7.99
N GLY A 45 2.90 -2.63 -7.03
CA GLY A 45 2.28 -2.26 -5.77
C GLY A 45 3.17 -1.42 -4.87
N ASP A 46 4.49 -1.60 -4.91
CA ASP A 46 5.46 -0.73 -4.23
C ASP A 46 5.32 0.73 -4.71
N ALA A 47 5.30 0.95 -6.02
CA ALA A 47 5.12 2.29 -6.60
C ALA A 47 3.75 2.91 -6.26
N VAL A 48 2.68 2.10 -6.30
CA VAL A 48 1.32 2.54 -5.96
C VAL A 48 1.22 2.91 -4.47
N PHE A 49 1.80 2.08 -3.59
CA PHE A 49 1.82 2.34 -2.16
C PHE A 49 2.64 3.59 -1.85
N GLU A 50 3.81 3.77 -2.46
CA GLU A 50 4.62 4.97 -2.27
C GLU A 50 3.87 6.24 -2.72
N LEU A 51 3.19 6.21 -3.87
CA LEU A 51 2.38 7.34 -4.33
C LEU A 51 1.26 7.68 -3.33
N TYR A 52 0.56 6.66 -2.83
CA TYR A 52 -0.48 6.82 -1.83
C TYR A 52 0.04 7.49 -0.55
N ILE A 53 1.18 7.02 -0.03
CA ILE A 53 1.83 7.60 1.16
C ILE A 53 2.28 9.05 0.91
N ARG A 54 2.89 9.33 -0.25
CA ARG A 54 3.31 10.69 -0.62
C ARG A 54 2.12 11.65 -0.69
N ALA A 55 0.99 11.18 -1.24
CA ALA A 55 -0.26 11.96 -1.30
C ALA A 55 -0.85 12.20 0.10
N ALA A 56 -0.82 11.20 0.99
CA ALA A 56 -1.33 11.31 2.35
C ALA A 56 -0.60 12.38 3.20
N TYR A 57 0.69 12.62 2.92
CA TYR A 57 1.49 13.63 3.62
C TYR A 57 1.61 14.97 2.89
N LEU A 58 0.98 15.13 1.73
CA LEU A 58 1.15 16.30 0.86
C LEU A 58 0.88 17.63 1.58
N LEU A 59 -0.15 17.65 2.43
CA LEU A 59 -0.57 18.83 3.18
C LEU A 59 -0.39 18.66 4.69
N PRO A 60 -0.15 19.77 5.42
CA PRO A 60 0.21 21.10 4.88
C PRO A 60 1.61 21.08 4.24
N PRO A 61 2.00 22.11 3.47
CA PRO A 61 3.35 22.24 2.90
C PRO A 61 4.46 22.08 3.94
N GLN A 62 5.51 21.31 3.60
CA GLN A 62 6.64 21.01 4.51
C GLN A 62 7.98 21.19 3.79
N ARG A 63 9.07 21.15 4.55
CA ARG A 63 10.42 21.06 3.95
C ARG A 63 10.61 19.69 3.30
N LEU A 64 11.35 19.63 2.19
CA LEU A 64 11.58 18.38 1.44
C LEU A 64 12.08 17.22 2.31
N GLN A 65 12.98 17.51 3.26
CA GLN A 65 13.47 16.51 4.20
C GLN A 65 12.35 15.89 5.05
N ARG A 66 11.39 16.71 5.52
CA ARG A 66 10.26 16.22 6.33
C ARG A 66 9.32 15.32 5.53
N TYR A 67 9.10 15.62 4.24
CA TYR A 67 8.37 14.72 3.34
C TYR A 67 9.09 13.38 3.21
N HIS A 68 10.40 13.42 2.92
CA HIS A 68 11.20 12.21 2.78
C HIS A 68 11.17 11.34 4.05
N ASP A 69 11.45 11.93 5.21
CA ASP A 69 11.49 11.20 6.49
C ASP A 69 10.14 10.52 6.80
N ARG A 70 9.02 11.23 6.58
CA ARG A 70 7.67 10.69 6.80
C ARG A 70 7.33 9.57 5.82
N VAL A 71 7.69 9.72 4.55
CA VAL A 71 7.46 8.68 3.53
C VAL A 71 8.30 7.45 3.83
N VAL A 72 9.61 7.59 4.05
CA VAL A 72 10.52 6.48 4.37
C VAL A 72 10.08 5.72 5.61
N ALA A 73 9.60 6.43 6.64
CA ALA A 73 9.07 5.80 7.85
C ALA A 73 7.88 4.87 7.57
N GLN A 74 7.08 5.11 6.52
CA GLN A 74 5.94 4.28 6.14
C GLN A 74 6.27 3.19 5.12
N VAL A 75 7.18 3.46 4.17
CA VAL A 75 7.47 2.53 3.06
C VAL A 75 8.58 1.53 3.37
N ARG A 76 9.27 1.64 4.51
CA ARG A 76 10.24 0.62 4.95
C ARG A 76 9.57 -0.72 5.29
N ALA A 77 10.31 -1.82 5.14
CA ALA A 77 9.79 -3.18 5.25
C ALA A 77 9.16 -3.48 6.63
N GLU A 78 9.73 -2.97 7.71
CA GLU A 78 9.21 -3.15 9.07
C GLU A 78 7.82 -2.53 9.23
N THR A 79 7.63 -1.32 8.71
CA THR A 79 6.36 -0.62 8.79
C THR A 79 5.33 -1.25 7.86
N GLN A 80 5.71 -1.64 6.64
CA GLN A 80 4.84 -2.38 5.73
C GLN A 80 4.39 -3.73 6.32
N SER A 81 5.29 -4.44 7.00
CA SER A 81 4.95 -5.67 7.74
C SER A 81 3.91 -5.43 8.85
N ALA A 82 4.03 -4.31 9.57
CA ALA A 82 3.05 -3.89 10.58
C ALA A 82 1.71 -3.47 9.96
N HIS A 83 1.72 -2.76 8.84
CA HIS A 83 0.52 -2.39 8.09
C HIS A 83 -0.24 -3.63 7.63
N LEU A 84 0.46 -4.65 7.10
CA LEU A 84 -0.18 -5.91 6.72
C LEU A 84 -0.89 -6.59 7.91
N LYS A 85 -0.25 -6.63 9.09
CA LYS A 85 -0.88 -7.16 10.31
C LYS A 85 -2.19 -6.43 10.65
N LEU A 86 -2.19 -5.12 10.49
CA LEU A 86 -3.36 -4.27 10.77
C LEU A 86 -4.48 -4.50 9.75
N LEU A 87 -4.13 -4.74 8.49
CA LEU A 87 -5.10 -4.96 7.41
C LEU A 87 -5.65 -6.39 7.36
N GLU A 88 -4.90 -7.40 7.83
CA GLU A 88 -5.28 -8.82 7.80
C GLU A 88 -6.73 -9.12 8.24
N PRO A 89 -7.27 -8.55 9.34
CA PRO A 89 -8.66 -8.76 9.76
C PRO A 89 -9.73 -8.23 8.78
N HIS A 90 -9.36 -7.32 7.89
CA HIS A 90 -10.25 -6.70 6.91
C HIS A 90 -10.20 -7.40 5.54
N LEU A 91 -9.31 -8.37 5.35
CA LEU A 91 -9.11 -9.06 4.08
C LEU A 91 -10.13 -10.18 3.87
N THR A 92 -10.59 -10.30 2.63
CA THR A 92 -11.37 -11.44 2.13
C THR A 92 -10.48 -12.67 1.95
N SER A 93 -11.10 -13.85 1.76
CA SER A 93 -10.36 -15.09 1.47
C SER A 93 -9.47 -14.96 0.23
N THR A 94 -9.97 -14.35 -0.83
CA THR A 94 -9.21 -14.13 -2.09
C THR A 94 -8.01 -13.22 -1.85
N GLU A 95 -8.18 -12.13 -1.10
CA GLU A 95 -7.10 -11.20 -0.77
C GLU A 95 -6.03 -11.87 0.12
N LEU A 96 -6.45 -12.69 1.08
CA LEU A 96 -5.54 -13.51 1.90
C LEU A 96 -4.72 -14.49 1.05
N ASP A 97 -5.31 -15.08 0.01
CA ASP A 97 -4.58 -15.97 -0.90
C ASP A 97 -3.55 -15.21 -1.76
N ILE A 98 -3.84 -13.98 -2.17
CA ILE A 98 -2.86 -13.09 -2.82
C ILE A 98 -1.68 -12.78 -1.87
N VAL A 99 -1.97 -12.45 -0.61
CA VAL A 99 -0.95 -12.23 0.43
C VAL A 99 -0.08 -13.47 0.60
N ARG A 100 -0.68 -14.66 0.68
CA ARG A 100 0.06 -15.94 0.77
C ARG A 100 0.97 -16.17 -0.42
N ARG A 101 0.50 -15.89 -1.64
CA ARG A 101 1.30 -15.99 -2.88
C ARG A 101 2.50 -15.04 -2.86
N GLY A 102 2.31 -13.80 -2.43
CA GLY A 102 3.38 -12.81 -2.26
C GLY A 102 4.47 -13.31 -1.33
N ARG A 103 4.09 -13.80 -0.15
CA ARG A 103 5.00 -14.38 0.85
C ARG A 103 5.82 -15.53 0.27
N ASN A 104 5.17 -16.49 -0.38
CA ASN A 104 5.85 -17.67 -0.92
C ASN A 104 6.88 -17.31 -2.01
N ALA A 105 6.58 -16.32 -2.85
CA ALA A 105 7.49 -15.82 -3.88
C ALA A 105 8.65 -14.97 -3.34
N ALA A 106 8.50 -14.37 -2.16
CA ALA A 106 9.57 -13.67 -1.47
C ALA A 106 10.48 -14.64 -0.69
N SER A 107 9.93 -15.72 -0.14
CA SER A 107 10.68 -16.75 0.58
C SER A 107 11.76 -17.41 -0.27
N SER A 108 11.50 -17.66 -1.55
CA SER A 108 12.47 -18.27 -2.46
C SER A 108 13.69 -17.39 -2.77
N ARG A 109 13.65 -16.09 -2.41
CA ARG A 109 14.69 -15.11 -2.77
C ARG A 109 15.52 -14.61 -1.57
N SER A 110 15.16 -14.95 -0.33
CA SER A 110 15.75 -14.33 0.87
C SER A 110 16.70 -15.25 1.63
N ASN A 111 17.99 -14.90 1.64
CA ASN A 111 19.00 -15.44 2.58
C ASN A 111 19.29 -14.47 3.74
N ARG A 112 18.34 -13.59 4.09
CA ARG A 112 18.56 -12.49 5.05
C ARG A 112 18.11 -12.87 6.47
N ARG A 113 18.74 -12.24 7.47
CA ARG A 113 18.39 -12.41 8.90
C ARG A 113 16.95 -12.00 9.23
N ASP A 114 16.36 -11.09 8.46
CA ASP A 114 14.97 -10.59 8.65
C ASP A 114 14.01 -11.04 7.54
N ALA A 115 14.18 -12.28 7.06
CA ALA A 115 13.43 -12.80 5.91
C ALA A 115 11.90 -12.66 6.08
N GLU A 116 11.36 -12.85 7.28
CA GLU A 116 9.91 -12.74 7.54
C GLU A 116 9.40 -11.31 7.30
N THR A 117 10.10 -10.29 7.80
CA THR A 117 9.72 -8.88 7.62
C THR A 117 9.67 -8.51 6.15
N TYR A 118 10.69 -8.87 5.38
CA TYR A 118 10.73 -8.63 3.94
C TYR A 118 9.66 -9.41 3.18
N GLN A 119 9.38 -10.65 3.57
CA GLN A 119 8.30 -11.45 2.97
C GLN A 119 6.93 -10.82 3.20
N ARG A 120 6.68 -10.29 4.40
CA ARG A 120 5.42 -9.61 4.73
C ARG A 120 5.27 -8.27 4.00
N ALA A 121 6.33 -7.47 3.93
CA ALA A 121 6.34 -6.24 3.12
C ALA A 121 6.02 -6.56 1.65
N SER A 122 6.72 -7.53 1.07
CA SER A 122 6.46 -7.95 -0.33
C SER A 122 5.05 -8.52 -0.54
N SER A 123 4.45 -9.10 0.51
CA SER A 123 3.05 -9.56 0.45
C SER A 123 2.06 -8.41 0.43
N LEU A 124 2.32 -7.33 1.19
CA LEU A 124 1.52 -6.10 1.12
C LEU A 124 1.62 -5.48 -0.27
N GLU A 125 2.83 -5.30 -0.80
CA GLU A 125 3.07 -4.78 -2.15
C GLU A 125 2.31 -5.62 -3.20
N THR A 126 2.37 -6.96 -3.09
CA THR A 126 1.64 -7.87 -4.00
C THR A 126 0.13 -7.62 -3.94
N LEU A 127 -0.44 -7.47 -2.74
CA LEU A 127 -1.86 -7.19 -2.54
C LEU A 127 -2.25 -5.82 -3.13
N VAL A 128 -1.44 -4.79 -2.89
CA VAL A 128 -1.66 -3.43 -3.42
C VAL A 128 -1.67 -3.46 -4.94
N GLY A 129 -0.68 -4.08 -5.58
CA GLY A 129 -0.63 -4.19 -7.04
C GLY A 129 -1.80 -4.96 -7.63
N TYR A 130 -2.24 -6.04 -6.97
CA TYR A 130 -3.41 -6.81 -7.39
C TYR A 130 -4.69 -5.96 -7.35
N LEU A 131 -4.97 -5.32 -6.21
CA LEU A 131 -6.18 -4.53 -6.04
C LEU A 131 -6.17 -3.27 -6.89
N TYR A 132 -5.01 -2.63 -7.10
CA TYR A 132 -4.91 -1.48 -8.00
C TYR A 132 -5.38 -1.80 -9.43
N LEU A 133 -5.10 -3.01 -9.92
CA LEU A 133 -5.52 -3.46 -11.25
C LEU A 133 -6.94 -4.03 -11.27
N CYS A 134 -7.41 -4.59 -10.16
CA CYS A 134 -8.68 -5.32 -10.11
C CYS A 134 -9.84 -4.50 -9.52
N ASP A 135 -9.60 -3.80 -8.42
CA ASP A 135 -10.61 -3.08 -7.66
C ASP A 135 -9.95 -1.91 -6.90
N PRO A 136 -9.68 -0.79 -7.60
CA PRO A 136 -9.03 0.35 -6.96
C PRO A 136 -9.89 1.02 -5.89
N GLN A 137 -11.22 0.88 -5.96
CA GLN A 137 -12.11 1.32 -4.89
C GLN A 137 -11.89 0.50 -3.61
N ARG A 138 -11.81 -0.83 -3.72
CA ARG A 138 -11.47 -1.70 -2.60
C ARG A 138 -10.08 -1.43 -2.03
N LEU A 139 -9.10 -1.13 -2.91
CA LEU A 139 -7.77 -0.71 -2.46
C LEU A 139 -7.84 0.54 -1.58
N ALA A 140 -8.55 1.58 -2.03
CA ALA A 140 -8.73 2.80 -1.27
C ALA A 140 -9.40 2.56 0.09
N GLN A 141 -10.45 1.72 0.13
CA GLN A 141 -11.12 1.32 1.38
C GLN A 141 -10.16 0.62 2.36
N LEU A 142 -9.35 -0.32 1.87
CA LEU A 142 -8.39 -1.03 2.70
C LEU A 142 -7.31 -0.09 3.25
N LEU A 143 -6.69 0.73 2.39
CA LEU A 143 -5.62 1.62 2.82
C LEU A 143 -6.12 2.72 3.78
N ALA A 144 -7.40 3.08 3.75
CA ALA A 144 -8.01 4.01 4.71
C ALA A 144 -8.02 3.48 6.16
N HIS A 145 -7.82 2.18 6.40
CA HIS A 145 -7.65 1.64 7.75
C HIS A 145 -6.26 1.92 8.35
N LEU A 146 -5.28 2.32 7.54
CA LEU A 146 -3.92 2.57 8.02
C LEU A 146 -3.85 3.87 8.84
N PRO A 147 -3.11 3.87 9.96
CA PRO A 147 -3.03 5.04 10.84
C PRO A 147 -2.08 6.09 10.25
N PHE A 148 -2.61 6.99 9.41
CA PHE A 148 -1.91 8.20 8.98
C PHE A 148 -2.15 9.32 9.97
N ASP A 149 -1.53 9.22 11.14
CA ASP A 149 -1.61 10.28 12.11
C ASP A 149 -0.45 11.27 11.90
N SER A 150 -0.80 12.52 11.62
CA SER A 150 0.14 13.64 11.51
C SER A 150 0.80 14.01 12.85
N SER A 151 0.51 13.24 13.90
CA SER A 151 0.90 13.43 15.30
C SER A 151 2.28 12.88 15.66
N VAL A 152 2.95 12.15 14.77
CA VAL A 152 4.37 11.83 14.96
C VAL A 152 5.20 13.08 14.63
N GLU A 153 5.28 13.98 15.61
CA GLU A 153 6.46 14.83 15.73
C GLU A 153 7.62 13.95 16.24
N PRO A 154 8.83 14.10 15.67
CA PRO A 154 10.03 13.45 16.22
C PRO A 154 10.32 13.95 17.65
#